data_AF-A0AAW9G3J6-F1
#
_entry.id   AF-A0AAW9G3J6-F1
#
_cell.length_a   1.000
_cell.length_b   1.000
_cell.length_c   1.000
_cell.angle_alpha   90.00
_cell.angle_beta   90.00
_cell.angle_gamma   90.00
#
_symmetry.space_group_name_H-M   'P 1'
#
loop_
_entity.id
_entity.type
_entity.pdbx_description
1 polymer ?
#
loop_
_entity_poly.entity_id
_entity_poly.type
_entity_poly.pdbx_seq_one_letter_code
_entity_poly.pdbx_strand_id
1 'polypeptide(L)'
;MTIDDIFLKFDTGGPSDYYSFETFIFNLLKFHIEQQGKKLTLIENPIRNSDIYAEEGFDSFIGETLIDIKYNLFNIPPKIFIKQHTNKIIRLEKQLTFSNFLIISLRTVPDTAKSRYIEELLSINPELKVTIWGPKEIVRLVNKHKTKSVEIANNLFSLRLENVVTKEAGDWEKERDEKIDLLKESYERSQFSMFLGAGVSSSAGMPDWNTLLNSLFVSYLTQELNQQTNISDEDIKQIVERLNTIDEPSALMAARYLRKGLSKQTSEIKEFTKAITENLYKLRDTTKKLDSDLITAISNLCMPRRTGARVKTVITYNFDDLLERQLAEKSIQHHSIYTENEAFDPDELPIYHVHGFLPQNSVKYEGLEKSTLVFSEEGYHQIYTDAYHWSNLVQLANLRENNCLMIGLSMTDPNLRRLLDISARNIDRPRHYAFMKRLSIDNFAFSNNNNAKIQHVKNISGAEEFLNRHHKLNEEIMKELGVSIIWYASYDEIPEILNKINS
;
A
#
# COMPACT_ATOMS: atom_id res chain seq x y z
N MET A 1 -3.93 32.90 13.42
CA MET A 1 -4.23 31.47 13.61
C MET A 1 -4.55 31.27 15.09
N THR A 2 -5.79 30.91 15.38
CA THR A 2 -6.27 30.54 16.72
C THR A 2 -5.78 29.13 17.08
N ILE A 3 -5.98 28.70 18.33
CA ILE A 3 -5.68 27.32 18.73
C ILE A 3 -6.62 26.34 18.03
N ASP A 4 -7.88 26.74 17.83
CA ASP A 4 -8.86 25.93 17.11
C ASP A 4 -8.45 25.76 15.65
N ASP A 5 -7.89 26.80 15.00
CA ASP A 5 -7.33 26.69 13.65
C ASP A 5 -6.18 25.67 13.58
N ILE A 6 -5.37 25.54 14.65
CA ILE A 6 -4.28 24.56 14.72
C ILE A 6 -4.86 23.16 14.85
N PHE A 7 -5.85 22.96 15.72
CA PHE A 7 -6.48 21.65 15.89
C PHE A 7 -7.27 21.20 14.66
N LEU A 8 -7.87 22.12 13.91
CA LEU A 8 -8.55 21.83 12.64
C LEU A 8 -7.61 21.22 11.60
N LYS A 9 -6.30 21.51 11.65
CA LYS A 9 -5.31 20.86 10.77
C LYS A 9 -5.08 19.39 11.08
N PHE A 10 -5.63 18.89 12.19
CA PHE A 10 -5.55 17.49 12.60
C PHE A 10 -6.93 16.84 12.64
N ASP A 11 -7.95 17.41 11.99
CA ASP A 11 -9.32 16.88 12.01
C ASP A 11 -9.90 16.73 10.60
N THR A 12 -9.06 16.34 9.65
CA THR A 12 -9.46 16.07 8.25
C THR A 12 -10.10 14.68 8.06
N GLY A 13 -10.00 13.82 9.07
CA GLY A 13 -10.55 12.48 9.15
C GLY A 13 -9.62 11.37 8.65
N GLY A 14 -8.36 11.64 8.26
CA GLY A 14 -7.42 10.70 7.62
C GLY A 14 -6.23 10.29 8.52
N PRO A 15 -5.43 9.27 8.15
CA PRO A 15 -4.19 8.93 8.87
C PRO A 15 -3.18 10.09 8.89
N SER A 16 -3.21 10.94 7.86
CA SER A 16 -2.43 12.17 7.77
C SER A 16 -2.61 13.08 8.98
N ASP A 17 -3.78 13.07 9.63
CA ASP A 17 -4.04 13.82 10.86
C ASP A 17 -3.21 13.32 12.03
N TYR A 18 -3.11 11.99 12.19
CA TYR A 18 -2.31 11.39 13.25
C TYR A 18 -0.84 11.77 13.09
N TYR A 19 -0.28 11.60 11.89
CA TYR A 19 1.11 11.94 11.62
C TYR A 19 1.36 13.45 11.75
N SER A 20 0.40 14.28 11.37
CA SER A 20 0.47 15.73 11.53
C SER A 20 0.47 16.13 12.99
N PHE A 21 -0.42 15.54 13.79
CA PHE A 21 -0.48 15.75 15.22
C PHE A 21 0.81 15.31 15.93
N GLU A 22 1.33 14.14 15.58
CA GLU A 22 2.58 13.65 16.14
C GLU A 22 3.78 14.54 15.79
N THR A 23 3.88 14.94 14.51
CA THR A 23 4.92 15.87 14.06
C THR A 23 4.82 17.20 14.80
N PHE A 24 3.59 17.70 15.02
CA PHE A 24 3.36 18.93 15.76
C PHE A 24 3.83 18.82 17.22
N ILE A 25 3.39 17.78 17.94
CA ILE A 25 3.74 17.58 19.34
C ILE A 25 5.24 17.33 19.50
N PHE A 26 5.85 16.51 18.65
CA PHE A 26 7.30 16.27 18.69
C PHE A 26 8.09 17.56 18.56
N ASN A 27 7.83 18.36 17.51
CA ASN A 27 8.59 19.59 17.28
C ASN A 27 8.34 20.65 18.36
N LEU A 28 7.11 20.71 18.89
CA LEU A 28 6.77 21.64 19.96
C LEU A 28 7.43 21.23 21.29
N LEU A 29 7.43 19.95 21.63
CA LEU A 29 8.15 19.42 22.79
C LEU A 29 9.66 19.59 22.63
N LYS A 30 10.21 19.30 21.45
CA LYS A 30 11.64 19.48 21.17
C LYS A 30 12.07 20.91 21.47
N PHE A 31 11.37 21.89 20.90
CA PHE A 31 11.61 23.30 21.19
C PHE A 31 11.44 23.64 22.67
N HIS A 32 10.40 23.10 23.32
CA HIS A 32 10.15 23.39 24.72
C HIS A 32 11.26 22.85 25.64
N ILE A 33 11.74 21.64 25.38
CA ILE A 33 12.73 20.93 26.17
C ILE A 33 14.14 21.53 25.92
N GLU A 34 14.45 21.89 24.67
CA GLU A 34 15.70 22.57 24.31
C GLU A 34 15.84 23.94 24.99
N GLN A 35 14.74 24.68 25.20
CA GLN A 35 14.77 25.92 26.00
C GLN A 35 15.13 25.70 27.47
N GLN A 36 15.00 24.47 27.98
CA GLN A 36 15.43 24.08 29.33
C GLN A 36 16.89 23.60 29.36
N GLY A 37 17.60 23.67 28.21
CA GLY A 37 18.96 23.17 28.07
C GLY A 37 19.05 21.64 27.99
N LYS A 38 17.93 20.95 27.75
CA LYS A 38 17.83 19.49 27.74
C LYS A 38 17.61 18.97 26.33
N LYS A 39 17.92 17.69 26.10
CA LYS A 39 17.80 17.04 24.79
C LYS A 39 16.54 16.17 24.68
N LEU A 40 15.91 16.21 23.50
CA LEU A 40 14.85 15.30 23.10
C LEU A 40 15.33 14.44 21.93
N THR A 41 15.16 13.13 22.02
CA THR A 41 15.60 12.17 21.00
C THR A 41 14.42 11.33 20.50
N LEU A 42 14.54 10.85 19.27
CA LEU A 42 13.60 9.89 18.69
C LEU A 42 14.18 8.49 18.88
N ILE A 43 13.42 7.59 19.50
CA ILE A 43 13.74 6.17 19.56
C ILE A 43 13.20 5.49 18.30
N GLU A 44 14.07 4.79 17.59
CA GLU A 44 13.68 4.01 16.42
C GLU A 44 12.72 2.88 16.80
N ASN A 45 11.60 2.82 16.08
CA ASN A 45 10.79 1.62 16.06
C ASN A 45 10.38 1.33 14.60
N PRO A 46 10.68 0.14 14.08
CA PRO A 46 10.29 -0.24 12.72
C PRO A 46 8.78 -0.53 12.57
N ILE A 47 8.07 -0.73 13.69
CA ILE A 47 6.66 -1.10 13.77
C ILE A 47 5.73 0.12 13.88
N ARG A 48 6.24 1.25 14.39
CA ARG A 48 5.46 2.45 14.72
C ARG A 48 6.30 3.71 14.58
N ASN A 49 5.63 4.86 14.48
CA ASN A 49 6.33 6.11 14.62
C ASN A 49 7.14 6.14 15.92
N SER A 50 8.26 6.83 15.80
CA SER A 50 9.26 7.10 16.81
C SER A 50 8.66 7.44 18.16
N ASP A 51 8.96 6.62 19.17
CA ASP A 51 8.75 7.08 20.55
C ASP A 51 9.73 8.20 20.83
N ILE A 52 9.34 9.13 21.68
CA ILE A 52 10.15 10.27 22.01
C ILE A 52 10.77 10.02 23.37
N TYR A 53 12.05 10.30 23.50
CA TYR A 53 12.81 10.07 24.73
C TYR A 53 13.50 11.34 25.20
N ALA A 54 13.14 11.76 26.41
CA ALA A 54 13.77 12.85 27.13
C ALA A 54 14.66 12.25 28.23
N GLU A 55 15.95 12.15 27.95
CA GLU A 55 16.97 11.52 28.82
C GLU A 55 17.03 12.17 30.21
N GLU A 56 16.94 13.50 30.26
CA GLU A 56 16.99 14.28 31.50
C GLU A 56 15.59 14.70 32.02
N GLY A 57 14.54 14.16 31.41
CA GLY A 57 13.15 14.59 31.63
C GLY A 57 12.93 16.06 31.26
N PHE A 58 11.85 16.68 31.73
CA PHE A 58 11.53 18.10 31.48
C PHE A 58 10.43 18.59 32.43
N ASP A 59 10.35 19.90 32.67
CA ASP A 59 9.41 20.50 33.63
C ASP A 59 9.39 19.75 34.98
N SER A 60 8.26 19.11 35.33
CA SER A 60 8.08 18.31 36.55
C SER A 60 8.46 16.84 36.40
N PHE A 61 8.74 16.36 35.19
CA PHE A 61 9.22 15.01 34.94
C PHE A 61 10.72 14.97 35.22
N ILE A 62 11.08 14.42 36.39
CA ILE A 62 12.46 14.30 36.83
C ILE A 62 13.01 12.95 36.36
N GLY A 63 14.10 13.00 35.59
CA GLY A 63 14.77 11.82 35.04
C GLY A 63 14.17 11.32 33.74
N GLU A 64 14.70 10.20 33.27
CA GLU A 64 14.41 9.55 32.00
C GLU A 64 12.90 9.40 31.77
N THR A 65 12.40 10.01 30.69
CA THR A 65 10.98 10.09 30.37
C THR A 65 10.74 9.60 28.94
N LEU A 66 10.00 8.50 28.83
CA LEU A 66 9.48 7.98 27.57
C LEU A 66 8.14 8.65 27.25
N ILE A 67 7.97 9.12 26.03
CA ILE A 67 6.79 9.85 25.59
C ILE A 67 6.18 9.13 24.38
N ASP A 68 4.90 8.77 24.49
CA ASP A 68 4.11 8.17 23.43
C ASP A 68 2.96 9.09 23.01
N ILE A 69 2.81 9.31 21.71
CA ILE A 69 1.78 10.20 21.15
C ILE A 69 0.69 9.36 20.48
N LYS A 70 -0.56 9.66 20.84
CA LYS A 70 -1.75 8.99 20.31
C LYS A 70 -2.77 10.01 19.82
N TYR A 71 -3.34 9.77 18.65
CA TYR A 71 -4.43 10.61 18.15
C TYR A 71 -5.65 10.52 19.07
N ASN A 72 -6.12 9.30 19.33
CA ASN A 72 -7.20 9.07 20.27
C ASN A 72 -6.94 7.81 21.12
N LEU A 73 -6.37 8.01 22.31
CA LEU A 73 -6.10 6.91 23.23
C LEU A 73 -7.39 6.16 23.62
N PHE A 74 -8.55 6.83 23.67
CA PHE A 74 -9.80 6.20 24.10
C PHE A 74 -10.33 5.14 23.10
N ASN A 75 -9.99 5.26 21.82
CA ASN A 75 -10.42 4.29 20.79
C ASN A 75 -9.62 2.98 20.84
N ILE A 76 -8.53 2.94 21.59
CA ILE A 76 -7.70 1.75 21.73
C ILE A 76 -8.16 1.02 22.99
N PRO A 77 -8.41 -0.30 22.95
CA PRO A 77 -8.66 -1.05 24.17
C PRO A 77 -7.37 -1.13 25.01
N PRO A 78 -7.41 -0.90 26.34
CA PRO A 78 -6.21 -0.92 27.19
C PRO A 78 -5.35 -2.17 27.02
N LYS A 79 -5.96 -3.37 27.00
CA LYS A 79 -5.23 -4.63 26.77
C LYS A 79 -4.50 -4.69 25.42
N ILE A 80 -5.07 -4.11 24.37
CA ILE A 80 -4.45 -4.07 23.04
C ILE A 80 -3.29 -3.08 23.03
N PHE A 81 -3.49 -1.90 23.61
CA PHE A 81 -2.43 -0.91 23.80
C PHE A 81 -1.26 -1.55 24.54
N ILE A 82 -1.52 -2.16 25.69
CA ILE A 82 -0.52 -2.80 26.52
C ILE A 82 0.22 -3.88 25.75
N LYS A 83 -0.47 -4.83 25.12
CA LYS A 83 0.17 -5.89 24.32
C LYS A 83 1.12 -5.32 23.26
N GLN A 84 0.77 -4.19 22.64
CA GLN A 84 1.65 -3.51 21.66
C GLN A 84 2.88 -2.88 22.33
N HIS A 85 2.73 -2.41 23.56
CA HIS A 85 3.80 -1.75 24.31
C HIS A 85 4.58 -2.70 25.23
N THR A 86 4.11 -3.88 25.60
CA THR A 86 4.81 -4.80 26.51
C THR A 86 6.12 -5.29 25.89
N ASN A 87 6.09 -5.80 24.66
CA ASN A 87 7.31 -6.20 23.95
C ASN A 87 8.28 -5.02 23.75
N LYS A 88 7.73 -3.82 23.63
CA LYS A 88 8.49 -2.58 23.43
C LYS A 88 9.15 -2.11 24.74
N ILE A 89 8.39 -1.99 25.82
CA ILE A 89 8.84 -1.63 27.16
C ILE A 89 9.91 -2.62 27.61
N ILE A 90 9.68 -3.93 27.45
CA ILE A 90 10.67 -4.96 27.80
C ILE A 90 11.95 -4.84 26.96
N ARG A 91 11.85 -4.51 25.66
CA ARG A 91 13.03 -4.33 24.79
C ARG A 91 13.77 -3.04 25.13
N LEU A 92 13.04 -1.96 25.39
CA LEU A 92 13.61 -0.67 25.76
C LEU A 92 14.23 -0.73 27.14
N GLU A 93 13.62 -1.34 28.15
CA GLU A 93 14.23 -1.53 29.49
C GLU A 93 15.59 -2.26 29.43
N LYS A 94 15.80 -3.13 28.42
CA LYS A 94 17.10 -3.79 28.19
C LYS A 94 18.15 -2.88 27.54
N GLN A 95 17.77 -1.76 26.96
CA GLN A 95 18.64 -0.83 26.21
C GLN A 95 18.67 0.61 26.78
N LEU A 96 17.63 1.02 27.49
CA LEU A 96 17.31 2.35 28.01
C LEU A 96 16.53 2.17 29.32
N THR A 97 16.98 2.78 30.41
CA THR A 97 16.20 2.86 31.64
C THR A 97 15.22 4.03 31.53
N PHE A 98 13.99 3.88 32.04
CA PHE A 98 13.09 5.02 32.21
C PHE A 98 12.18 4.80 33.41
N SER A 99 11.89 5.90 34.11
CA SER A 99 11.02 5.87 35.30
C SER A 99 9.70 6.61 35.08
N ASN A 100 9.62 7.45 34.05
CA ASN A 100 8.40 8.19 33.68
C ASN A 100 7.91 7.74 32.29
N PHE A 101 6.60 7.50 32.17
CA PHE A 101 5.95 7.23 30.90
C PHE A 101 4.79 8.21 30.67
N LEU A 102 4.96 9.09 29.70
CA LEU A 102 4.00 10.12 29.33
C LEU A 102 3.25 9.71 28.07
N ILE A 103 1.92 9.62 28.15
CA ILE A 103 1.06 9.40 26.99
C ILE A 103 0.34 10.70 26.66
N ILE A 104 0.47 11.19 25.43
CA ILE A 104 -0.18 12.43 24.96
C ILE A 104 -1.30 12.05 23.99
N SER A 105 -2.54 12.41 24.34
CA SER A 105 -3.73 12.18 23.51
C SER A 105 -4.31 13.49 22.99
N LEU A 106 -4.55 13.60 21.67
CA LEU A 106 -5.23 14.76 21.09
C LEU A 106 -6.68 14.84 21.60
N ARG A 107 -7.38 13.70 21.62
CA ARG A 107 -8.77 13.63 22.12
C ARG A 107 -8.82 13.44 23.62
N THR A 108 -9.87 13.97 24.25
CA THR A 108 -10.11 13.82 25.69
C THR A 108 -10.25 12.36 26.08
N VAL A 109 -9.47 11.93 27.06
CA VAL A 109 -9.56 10.60 27.67
C VAL A 109 -10.35 10.73 28.98
N PRO A 110 -11.49 10.05 29.15
CA PRO A 110 -12.23 10.04 30.41
C PRO A 110 -11.37 9.53 31.57
N ASP A 111 -11.55 10.06 32.77
CA ASP A 111 -10.71 9.68 33.92
C ASP A 111 -10.85 8.19 34.26
N THR A 112 -12.03 7.60 34.08
CA THR A 112 -12.23 6.15 34.21
C THR A 112 -11.40 5.34 33.23
N ALA A 113 -11.21 5.83 32.00
CA ALA A 113 -10.36 5.18 31.01
C ALA A 113 -8.88 5.37 31.35
N LYS A 114 -8.48 6.57 31.80
CA LYS A 114 -7.11 6.83 32.27
C LYS A 114 -6.70 5.87 33.37
N SER A 115 -7.56 5.66 34.38
CA SER A 115 -7.28 4.73 35.48
C SER A 115 -7.00 3.31 34.97
N ARG A 116 -7.81 2.81 34.02
CA ARG A 116 -7.61 1.48 33.43
C ARG A 116 -6.27 1.35 32.69
N TYR A 117 -5.87 2.39 31.95
CA TYR A 117 -4.58 2.42 31.28
C TYR A 117 -3.41 2.37 32.27
N ILE A 118 -3.51 3.17 33.33
CA ILE A 118 -2.49 3.25 34.38
C ILE A 118 -2.41 1.91 35.12
N GLU A 119 -3.54 1.32 35.51
CA GLU A 119 -3.61 0.02 36.19
C GLU A 119 -2.94 -1.09 35.37
N GLU A 120 -3.24 -1.18 34.07
CA GLU A 120 -2.65 -2.21 33.21
C GLU A 120 -1.14 -1.98 32.99
N LEU A 121 -0.66 -0.74 32.87
CA LEU A 121 0.78 -0.44 32.77
C LEU A 121 1.53 -0.78 34.07
N LEU A 122 0.95 -0.41 35.22
CA LEU A 122 1.52 -0.72 36.54
C LEU A 122 1.51 -2.22 36.84
N SER A 123 0.61 -2.99 36.22
CA SER A 123 0.63 -4.46 36.32
C SER A 123 1.86 -5.10 35.69
N ILE A 124 2.50 -4.41 34.73
CA ILE A 124 3.72 -4.86 34.07
C ILE A 124 4.95 -4.34 34.81
N ASN A 125 4.98 -3.04 35.11
CA ASN A 125 6.04 -2.41 35.85
C ASN A 125 5.46 -1.51 36.97
N PRO A 126 5.42 -2.01 38.22
CA PRO A 126 4.86 -1.27 39.36
C PRO A 126 5.61 0.01 39.72
N GLU A 127 6.87 0.15 39.30
CA GLU A 127 7.70 1.32 39.62
C GLU A 127 7.50 2.48 38.63
N LEU A 128 6.75 2.25 37.55
CA LEU A 128 6.58 3.20 36.47
C LEU A 128 5.67 4.37 36.85
N LYS A 129 6.15 5.60 36.66
CA LYS A 129 5.33 6.82 36.82
C LYS A 129 4.60 7.15 35.53
N VAL A 130 3.34 6.75 35.43
CA VAL A 130 2.51 6.97 34.23
C VAL A 130 1.73 8.29 34.33
N THR A 131 1.82 9.12 33.30
CA THR A 131 1.04 10.36 33.17
C THR A 131 0.34 10.40 31.82
N ILE A 132 -0.92 10.86 31.78
CA ILE A 132 -1.69 11.00 30.54
C ILE A 132 -2.07 12.47 30.34
N TRP A 133 -1.54 13.09 29.28
CA TRP A 133 -1.90 14.43 28.83
C TRP A 133 -3.06 14.38 27.84
N GLY A 134 -4.00 15.32 27.98
CA GLY A 134 -5.09 15.53 27.03
C GLY A 134 -5.03 16.92 26.39
N PRO A 135 -6.15 17.37 25.76
CA PRO A 135 -6.21 18.66 25.09
C PRO A 135 -5.82 19.84 25.99
N LYS A 136 -6.16 19.79 27.29
CA LYS A 136 -5.88 20.89 28.23
C LYS A 136 -4.38 21.14 28.39
N GLU A 137 -3.59 20.09 28.52
CA GLU A 137 -2.13 20.18 28.67
C GLU A 137 -1.49 20.64 27.36
N ILE A 138 -1.97 20.13 26.22
CA ILE A 138 -1.52 20.57 24.89
C ILE A 138 -1.78 22.07 24.69
N VAL A 139 -2.98 22.55 25.03
CA VAL A 139 -3.34 23.99 24.94
C VAL A 139 -2.45 24.85 25.82
N ARG A 140 -2.05 24.38 27.00
CA ARG A 140 -1.09 25.11 27.86
C ARG A 140 0.26 25.25 27.18
N LEU A 141 0.77 24.18 26.57
CA LEU A 141 2.04 24.19 25.85
C LEU A 141 2.00 25.11 24.62
N VAL A 142 0.92 25.04 23.84
CA VAL A 142 0.69 25.93 22.69
C VAL A 142 0.64 27.40 23.10
N ASN A 143 -0.03 27.71 24.22
CA ASN A 143 -0.10 29.08 24.75
C ASN A 143 1.25 29.60 25.26
N LYS A 144 2.10 28.72 25.79
CA LYS A 144 3.47 29.07 26.21
C LYS A 144 4.33 29.44 25.01
N HIS A 145 4.15 28.76 23.88
CA HIS A 145 4.97 28.91 22.66
C HIS A 145 4.14 29.30 21.43
N LYS A 146 3.32 30.35 21.52
CA LYS A 146 2.34 30.72 20.47
C LYS A 146 2.96 30.88 19.08
N THR A 147 4.01 31.70 18.97
CA THR A 147 4.66 31.99 17.69
C THR A 147 5.21 30.72 17.05
N LYS A 148 5.93 29.90 17.84
CA LYS A 148 6.51 28.65 17.36
C LYS A 148 5.45 27.61 17.00
N SER A 149 4.35 27.55 17.75
CA SER A 149 3.23 26.66 17.45
C SER A 149 2.61 26.97 16.09
N VAL A 150 2.40 28.25 15.76
CA VAL A 150 1.88 28.66 14.44
C VAL A 150 2.87 28.33 13.32
N GLU A 151 4.16 28.55 13.54
CA GLU A 151 5.22 28.20 12.60
C GLU A 151 5.24 26.69 12.30
N ILE A 152 5.19 25.84 13.33
CA ILE A 152 5.17 24.37 13.19
C ILE A 152 3.90 23.94 12.45
N ALA A 153 2.73 24.44 12.85
CA ALA A 153 1.45 24.09 12.23
C ALA A 153 1.38 24.44 10.74
N ASN A 154 2.13 25.45 10.28
CA ASN A 154 2.20 25.82 8.87
C ASN A 154 3.19 24.99 8.05
N ASN A 155 4.11 24.27 8.70
CA ASN A 155 5.20 23.54 8.04
C ASN A 155 5.21 22.03 8.37
N LEU A 156 4.07 21.46 8.78
CA LEU A 156 3.98 20.09 9.28
C LEU A 156 4.54 19.05 8.32
N PHE A 157 4.21 19.14 7.04
CA PHE A 157 4.70 18.20 6.02
C PHE A 157 6.22 18.31 5.86
N SER A 158 6.74 19.53 5.71
CA SER A 158 8.18 19.79 5.59
C SER A 158 8.95 19.30 6.83
N LEU A 159 8.43 19.56 8.03
CA LEU A 159 9.04 19.11 9.28
C LEU A 159 9.01 17.58 9.41
N ARG A 160 7.94 16.93 8.95
CA ARG A 160 7.88 15.46 8.93
C ARG A 160 8.93 14.89 7.97
N LEU A 161 9.03 15.45 6.77
CA LEU A 161 10.05 15.06 5.81
C LEU A 161 11.45 15.30 6.35
N GLU A 162 11.72 16.45 6.96
CA GLU A 162 13.01 16.73 7.58
C GLU A 162 13.33 15.71 8.68
N ASN A 163 12.38 15.42 9.56
CA ASN A 163 12.53 14.39 10.61
C ASN A 163 12.80 12.99 10.07
N VAL A 164 12.36 12.66 8.85
CA VAL A 164 12.58 11.36 8.21
C VAL A 164 13.87 11.35 7.37
N VAL A 165 14.16 12.45 6.68
CA VAL A 165 15.30 12.61 5.76
C VAL A 165 16.61 12.86 6.49
N THR A 166 16.60 13.63 7.59
CA THR A 166 17.79 13.88 8.42
C THR A 166 18.25 12.66 9.22
N LYS A 167 17.44 11.59 9.25
CA LYS A 167 17.88 10.29 9.77
C LYS A 167 19.00 9.75 8.88
N GLU A 168 20.07 9.26 9.51
CA GLU A 168 21.08 8.47 8.81
C GLU A 168 20.41 7.36 7.97
N ALA A 169 21.04 6.97 6.87
CA ALA A 169 20.54 5.89 6.04
C ALA A 169 20.64 4.58 6.84
N GLY A 170 19.55 4.22 7.53
CA GLY A 170 19.41 2.93 8.18
C GLY A 170 19.46 1.79 7.16
N ASP A 171 19.69 0.58 7.66
CA ASP A 171 19.65 -0.62 6.85
C ASP A 171 18.20 -0.92 6.44
N TRP A 172 17.85 -0.54 5.21
CA TRP A 172 16.49 -0.72 4.69
C TRP A 172 16.10 -2.20 4.56
N GLU A 173 17.06 -3.13 4.45
CA GLU A 173 16.76 -4.57 4.39
C GLU A 173 16.32 -5.07 5.76
N LYS A 174 16.95 -4.57 6.83
CA LYS A 174 16.52 -4.83 8.20
C LYS A 174 15.12 -4.27 8.47
N GLU A 175 14.85 -3.02 8.05
CA GLU A 175 13.51 -2.44 8.17
C GLU A 175 12.46 -3.23 7.36
N ARG A 176 12.85 -3.73 6.19
CA ARG A 176 12.02 -4.62 5.37
C ARG A 176 11.70 -5.92 6.11
N ASP A 177 12.69 -6.57 6.69
CA ASP A 177 12.50 -7.83 7.43
C ASP A 177 11.56 -7.64 8.62
N GLU A 178 11.68 -6.53 9.34
CA GLU A 178 10.78 -6.18 10.44
C GLU A 178 9.34 -5.96 9.95
N LYS A 179 9.14 -5.35 8.77
CA LYS A 179 7.82 -5.25 8.12
C LYS A 179 7.27 -6.62 7.68
N ILE A 180 8.13 -7.53 7.22
CA ILE A 180 7.76 -8.90 6.83
C ILE A 180 7.29 -9.70 8.05
N ASP A 181 7.96 -9.56 9.20
CA ASP A 181 7.54 -10.25 10.42
C ASP A 181 6.15 -9.78 10.89
N LEU A 182 5.86 -8.48 10.79
CA LEU A 182 4.52 -7.94 11.07
C LEU A 182 3.47 -8.44 10.08
N LEU A 183 3.84 -8.52 8.80
CA LEU A 183 2.99 -9.07 7.76
C LEU A 183 2.65 -10.53 8.06
N LYS A 184 3.63 -11.31 8.53
CA LYS A 184 3.44 -12.70 8.97
C LYS A 184 2.49 -12.80 10.17
N GLU A 185 2.68 -11.99 11.20
CA GLU A 185 1.76 -11.94 12.35
C GLU A 185 0.32 -11.59 11.93
N SER A 186 0.17 -10.71 10.95
CA SER A 186 -1.12 -10.30 10.40
C SER A 186 -1.79 -11.45 9.63
N TYR A 187 -1.02 -12.13 8.78
CA TYR A 187 -1.46 -13.32 8.04
C TYR A 187 -1.91 -14.44 8.99
N GLU A 188 -1.16 -14.70 10.07
CA GLU A 188 -1.48 -15.71 11.08
C GLU A 188 -2.75 -15.43 11.90
N ARG A 189 -3.33 -14.24 11.81
CA ARG A 189 -4.59 -13.88 12.49
C ARG A 189 -5.84 -14.08 11.61
N SER A 190 -5.70 -14.61 10.40
CA SER A 190 -6.80 -14.97 9.48
C SER A 190 -7.73 -13.83 9.05
N GLN A 191 -7.23 -12.59 8.96
CA GLN A 191 -7.97 -11.43 8.43
C GLN A 191 -7.16 -10.78 7.30
N PHE A 192 -7.00 -11.51 6.21
CA PHE A 192 -6.08 -11.16 5.13
C PHE A 192 -6.75 -11.21 3.76
N SER A 193 -6.57 -10.16 2.97
CA SER A 193 -7.00 -10.09 1.56
C SER A 193 -5.83 -9.77 0.66
N MET A 194 -5.83 -10.29 -0.56
CA MET A 194 -4.79 -10.00 -1.54
C MET A 194 -5.32 -9.08 -2.63
N PHE A 195 -4.47 -8.15 -3.07
CA PHE A 195 -4.74 -7.24 -4.19
C PHE A 195 -3.66 -7.50 -5.25
N LEU A 196 -4.07 -8.08 -6.38
CA LEU A 196 -3.16 -8.57 -7.41
C LEU A 196 -3.23 -7.69 -8.65
N GLY A 197 -2.08 -7.15 -9.05
CA GLY A 197 -1.93 -6.34 -10.26
C GLY A 197 -1.19 -7.07 -11.37
N ALA A 198 -1.00 -6.35 -12.49
CA ALA A 198 -0.47 -6.91 -13.73
C ALA A 198 0.91 -7.56 -13.56
N GLY A 199 1.72 -7.10 -12.59
CA GLY A 199 3.03 -7.69 -12.30
C GLY A 199 2.96 -9.18 -11.93
N VAL A 200 1.83 -9.65 -11.36
CA VAL A 200 1.60 -11.08 -11.09
C VAL A 200 1.47 -11.84 -12.40
N SER A 201 0.63 -11.40 -13.32
CA SER A 201 0.44 -12.06 -14.62
C SER A 201 1.68 -11.93 -15.53
N SER A 202 2.39 -10.80 -15.46
CA SER A 202 3.66 -10.60 -16.19
C SER A 202 4.77 -11.54 -15.73
N SER A 203 4.72 -12.03 -14.49
CA SER A 203 5.65 -13.09 -14.02
C SER A 203 5.46 -14.41 -14.77
N ALA A 204 4.26 -14.66 -15.32
CA ALA A 204 3.94 -15.79 -16.18
C ALA A 204 4.03 -15.47 -17.69
N GLY A 205 4.53 -14.28 -18.03
CA GLY A 205 4.75 -13.84 -19.41
C GLY A 205 3.58 -13.11 -20.05
N MET A 206 2.52 -12.78 -19.31
CA MET A 206 1.41 -12.00 -19.87
C MET A 206 1.88 -10.57 -20.24
N PRO A 207 1.38 -10.01 -21.37
CA PRO A 207 1.74 -8.66 -21.78
C PRO A 207 1.22 -7.64 -20.76
N ASP A 208 1.94 -6.51 -20.64
CA ASP A 208 1.39 -5.36 -19.92
C ASP A 208 0.25 -4.70 -20.69
N TRP A 209 -0.45 -3.80 -20.00
CA TRP A 209 -1.64 -3.13 -20.52
C TRP A 209 -1.39 -2.33 -21.79
N ASN A 210 -0.29 -1.57 -21.83
CA ASN A 210 0.04 -0.74 -22.98
C ASN A 210 0.36 -1.61 -24.20
N THR A 211 1.08 -2.70 -23.98
CA THR A 211 1.44 -3.69 -25.01
C THR A 211 0.20 -4.37 -25.58
N LEU A 212 -0.73 -4.80 -24.74
CA LEU A 212 -1.99 -5.40 -25.18
C LEU A 212 -2.81 -4.42 -26.03
N LEU A 213 -2.98 -3.18 -25.56
CA LEU A 213 -3.79 -2.17 -26.24
C LEU A 213 -3.19 -1.75 -27.58
N ASN A 214 -1.88 -1.52 -27.63
CA ASN A 214 -1.21 -1.19 -28.88
C ASN A 214 -1.29 -2.36 -29.87
N SER A 215 -1.16 -3.61 -29.41
CA SER A 215 -1.33 -4.78 -30.28
C SER A 215 -2.75 -4.91 -30.83
N LEU A 216 -3.77 -4.69 -30.00
CA LEU A 216 -5.16 -4.69 -30.44
C LEU A 216 -5.46 -3.57 -31.41
N PHE A 217 -4.93 -2.37 -31.16
CA PHE A 217 -5.09 -1.23 -32.04
C PHE A 217 -4.48 -1.48 -33.42
N VAL A 218 -3.24 -1.98 -33.45
CA VAL A 218 -2.56 -2.32 -34.69
C VAL A 218 -3.32 -3.43 -35.42
N SER A 219 -3.78 -4.47 -34.71
CA SER A 219 -4.56 -5.58 -35.28
C SER A 219 -5.90 -5.12 -35.89
N TYR A 220 -6.61 -4.23 -35.20
CA TYR A 220 -7.86 -3.64 -35.69
C TYR A 220 -7.62 -2.78 -36.93
N LEU A 221 -6.61 -1.90 -36.88
CA LEU A 221 -6.25 -1.08 -38.03
C LEU A 221 -5.81 -1.94 -39.21
N THR A 222 -5.06 -3.02 -38.99
CA THR A 222 -4.72 -3.95 -40.08
C THR A 222 -5.96 -4.61 -40.66
N GLN A 223 -6.89 -5.09 -39.84
CA GLN A 223 -8.13 -5.71 -40.34
C GLN A 223 -9.00 -4.73 -41.14
N GLU A 224 -9.13 -3.47 -40.71
CA GLU A 224 -9.86 -2.42 -41.45
C GLU A 224 -9.11 -1.95 -42.71
N LEU A 225 -7.77 -1.85 -42.66
CA LEU A 225 -6.91 -1.39 -43.76
C LEU A 225 -6.48 -2.50 -44.73
N ASN A 226 -6.79 -3.77 -44.44
CA ASN A 226 -6.48 -4.92 -45.29
C ASN A 226 -7.21 -4.91 -46.66
N GLN A 227 -7.96 -3.84 -46.98
CA GLN A 227 -8.32 -3.53 -48.35
C GLN A 227 -7.18 -2.91 -49.18
N GLN A 228 -6.03 -2.54 -48.58
CA GLN A 228 -4.96 -1.79 -49.27
C GLN A 228 -3.51 -2.30 -49.04
N THR A 229 -3.16 -3.05 -47.99
CA THR A 229 -1.75 -3.48 -47.73
C THR A 229 -1.62 -4.79 -46.95
N ASN A 230 -0.74 -5.70 -47.38
CA ASN A 230 -0.35 -6.93 -46.65
C ASN A 230 0.64 -6.60 -45.53
N ILE A 231 0.19 -6.56 -44.27
CA ILE A 231 1.04 -6.38 -43.08
C ILE A 231 1.17 -7.74 -42.37
N SER A 232 2.40 -8.16 -42.02
CA SER A 232 2.67 -9.45 -41.36
C SER A 232 2.63 -9.35 -39.83
N ASP A 233 2.50 -10.49 -39.14
CA ASP A 233 2.56 -10.58 -37.66
C ASP A 233 3.88 -10.00 -37.08
N GLU A 234 4.97 -10.04 -37.86
CA GLU A 234 6.27 -9.50 -37.44
C GLU A 234 6.32 -7.96 -37.55
N ASP A 235 5.66 -7.39 -38.57
CA ASP A 235 5.51 -5.94 -38.71
C ASP A 235 4.66 -5.37 -37.56
N ILE A 236 3.60 -6.09 -37.16
CA ILE A 236 2.76 -5.71 -36.01
C ILE A 236 3.61 -5.59 -34.74
N LYS A 237 4.48 -6.57 -34.46
CA LYS A 237 5.36 -6.52 -33.28
C LYS A 237 6.29 -5.31 -33.32
N GLN A 238 6.92 -5.04 -34.45
CA GLN A 238 7.82 -3.90 -34.61
C GLN A 238 7.10 -2.55 -34.44
N ILE A 239 5.88 -2.44 -34.99
CA ILE A 239 5.04 -1.24 -34.83
C ILE A 239 4.63 -1.04 -33.37
N VAL A 240 4.20 -2.11 -32.68
CA VAL A 240 3.83 -2.06 -31.26
C VAL A 240 5.02 -1.66 -30.39
N GLU A 241 6.19 -2.26 -30.62
CA GLU A 241 7.42 -1.92 -29.91
C GLU A 241 7.78 -0.45 -30.12
N ARG A 242 7.66 0.06 -31.35
CA ARG A 242 7.90 1.47 -31.65
C ARG A 242 6.88 2.39 -30.98
N LEU A 243 5.59 2.06 -31.00
CA LEU A 243 4.53 2.85 -30.34
C LEU A 243 4.74 2.91 -28.82
N ASN A 244 5.15 1.80 -28.19
CA ASN A 244 5.50 1.76 -26.78
C ASN A 244 6.67 2.71 -26.42
N THR A 245 7.59 2.98 -27.36
CA THR A 245 8.75 3.86 -27.12
C THR A 245 8.50 5.36 -27.31
N ILE A 246 7.42 5.75 -27.99
CA ILE A 246 7.20 7.15 -28.43
C ILE A 246 6.36 7.97 -27.42
N ASP A 247 5.90 7.40 -26.30
CA ASP A 247 5.15 8.12 -25.26
C ASP A 247 3.91 8.89 -25.82
N GLU A 248 3.30 8.38 -26.90
CA GLU A 248 2.02 8.91 -27.38
C GLU A 248 0.88 8.49 -26.44
N PRO A 249 -0.21 9.28 -26.30
CA PRO A 249 -1.35 8.94 -25.46
C PRO A 249 -2.25 7.87 -26.12
N SER A 250 -1.65 6.80 -26.64
CA SER A 250 -2.25 5.88 -27.60
C SER A 250 -3.11 4.79 -26.96
N ALA A 251 -2.80 4.32 -25.75
CA ALA A 251 -3.45 3.12 -25.22
C ALA A 251 -4.94 3.36 -24.90
N LEU A 252 -5.25 4.40 -24.11
CA LEU A 252 -6.62 4.74 -23.75
C LEU A 252 -7.43 5.28 -24.94
N MET A 253 -6.79 6.05 -25.83
CA MET A 253 -7.42 6.48 -27.08
C MET A 253 -7.68 5.31 -28.02
N ALA A 254 -6.74 4.38 -28.16
CA ALA A 254 -6.91 3.14 -28.92
C ALA A 254 -8.07 2.32 -28.37
N ALA A 255 -8.13 2.12 -27.04
CA ALA A 255 -9.25 1.43 -26.41
C ALA A 255 -10.60 2.11 -26.72
N ARG A 256 -10.63 3.45 -26.71
CA ARG A 256 -11.81 4.24 -27.08
C ARG A 256 -12.18 4.10 -28.56
N TYR A 257 -11.20 4.15 -29.46
CA TYR A 257 -11.42 3.95 -30.90
C TYR A 257 -11.87 2.52 -31.21
N LEU A 258 -11.23 1.51 -30.60
CA LEU A 258 -11.62 0.10 -30.70
C LEU A 258 -13.06 -0.09 -30.24
N ARG A 259 -13.40 0.43 -29.05
CA ARG A 259 -14.77 0.35 -28.53
C ARG A 259 -15.75 1.03 -29.48
N LYS A 260 -15.48 2.25 -29.95
CA LYS A 260 -16.39 3.01 -30.83
C LYS A 260 -16.51 2.44 -32.25
N GLY A 261 -15.44 1.84 -32.76
CA GLY A 261 -15.40 1.16 -34.07
C GLY A 261 -16.20 -0.13 -34.08
N LEU A 262 -16.20 -0.85 -32.94
CA LEU A 262 -16.80 -2.17 -32.76
C LEU A 262 -18.15 -2.16 -32.01
N SER A 263 -18.73 -1.00 -31.68
CA SER A 263 -19.94 -0.90 -30.83
C SER A 263 -21.24 -0.58 -31.57
N LYS A 264 -21.46 -1.11 -32.79
CA LYS A 264 -22.73 -0.89 -33.52
C LYS A 264 -23.80 -1.94 -33.18
N GLN A 265 -23.48 -3.12 -32.64
CA GLN A 265 -24.46 -4.15 -32.19
C GLN A 265 -23.97 -5.04 -31.02
N THR A 266 -24.89 -5.67 -30.28
CA THR A 266 -24.58 -6.57 -29.13
C THR A 266 -23.77 -7.82 -29.51
N SER A 267 -23.91 -8.30 -30.76
CA SER A 267 -23.08 -9.37 -31.33
C SER A 267 -21.61 -8.98 -31.42
N GLU A 268 -21.32 -7.71 -31.70
CA GLU A 268 -19.96 -7.19 -31.90
C GLU A 268 -19.19 -7.07 -30.57
N ILE A 269 -19.87 -6.88 -29.44
CA ILE A 269 -19.24 -6.88 -28.10
C ILE A 269 -18.64 -8.24 -27.78
N LYS A 270 -19.35 -9.34 -28.08
CA LYS A 270 -18.85 -10.70 -27.85
C LYS A 270 -17.64 -11.01 -28.74
N GLU A 271 -17.69 -10.60 -30.00
CA GLU A 271 -16.57 -10.75 -30.94
C GLU A 271 -15.35 -9.94 -30.50
N PHE A 272 -15.58 -8.72 -30.00
CA PHE A 272 -14.52 -7.89 -29.43
C PHE A 272 -13.88 -8.51 -28.19
N THR A 273 -14.68 -8.93 -27.20
CA THR A 273 -14.18 -9.63 -26.00
C THR A 273 -13.39 -10.89 -26.37
N LYS A 274 -13.87 -11.65 -27.36
CA LYS A 274 -13.16 -12.83 -27.88
C LYS A 274 -11.83 -12.45 -28.51
N ALA A 275 -11.79 -11.42 -29.37
CA ALA A 275 -10.56 -10.95 -30.00
C ALA A 275 -9.54 -10.43 -28.97
N ILE A 276 -9.98 -9.69 -27.94
CA ILE A 276 -9.12 -9.25 -26.84
C ILE A 276 -8.53 -10.47 -26.12
N THR A 277 -9.39 -11.43 -25.76
CA THR A 277 -8.97 -12.65 -25.06
C THR A 277 -7.93 -13.40 -25.89
N GLU A 278 -8.19 -13.66 -27.17
CA GLU A 278 -7.26 -14.35 -28.05
C GLU A 278 -5.90 -13.65 -28.14
N ASN A 279 -5.89 -12.33 -28.31
CA ASN A 279 -4.64 -11.55 -28.34
C ASN A 279 -3.90 -11.56 -26.99
N LEU A 280 -4.62 -11.43 -25.88
CA LEU A 280 -4.07 -11.46 -24.53
C LEU A 280 -3.21 -12.72 -24.29
N TYR A 281 -3.71 -13.89 -24.68
CA TYR A 281 -2.98 -15.15 -24.52
C TYR A 281 -2.03 -15.46 -25.68
N LYS A 282 -2.28 -14.97 -26.91
CA LYS A 282 -1.35 -15.14 -28.05
C LYS A 282 -0.05 -14.37 -27.84
N LEU A 283 -0.11 -13.19 -27.21
CA LEU A 283 1.04 -12.33 -26.95
C LEU A 283 1.89 -12.76 -25.74
N ARG A 284 1.46 -13.81 -25.02
CA ARG A 284 2.18 -14.29 -23.85
C ARG A 284 3.58 -14.79 -24.23
N ASP A 285 4.57 -14.35 -23.46
CA ASP A 285 5.93 -14.89 -23.52
C ASP A 285 5.97 -16.34 -23.04
N THR A 286 6.16 -17.26 -23.99
CA THR A 286 6.18 -18.71 -23.74
C THR A 286 7.48 -19.21 -23.11
N THR A 287 8.52 -18.37 -23.02
CA THR A 287 9.74 -18.72 -22.29
C THR A 287 9.52 -18.75 -20.78
N LYS A 288 8.48 -18.05 -20.31
CA LYS A 288 8.06 -18.06 -18.91
C LYS A 288 7.02 -19.13 -18.66
N LYS A 289 7.14 -19.78 -17.52
CA LYS A 289 6.19 -20.78 -17.03
C LYS A 289 4.82 -20.14 -16.74
N LEU A 290 3.74 -20.88 -16.99
CA LEU A 290 2.38 -20.46 -16.61
C LEU A 290 2.26 -20.35 -15.08
N ASP A 291 2.77 -21.36 -14.41
CA ASP A 291 2.85 -21.52 -12.96
C ASP A 291 4.12 -20.83 -12.43
N SER A 292 4.26 -19.53 -12.69
CA SER A 292 5.41 -18.77 -12.20
C SER A 292 5.61 -18.95 -10.70
N ASP A 293 6.85 -18.79 -10.22
CA ASP A 293 7.16 -18.95 -8.79
C ASP A 293 6.31 -18.01 -7.92
N LEU A 294 5.97 -16.83 -8.45
CA LEU A 294 5.10 -15.85 -7.80
C LEU A 294 3.64 -16.35 -7.69
N ILE A 295 3.04 -16.82 -8.78
CA ILE A 295 1.67 -17.36 -8.77
C ILE A 295 1.59 -18.61 -7.88
N THR A 296 2.64 -19.44 -7.91
CA THR A 296 2.78 -20.60 -7.04
C THR A 296 2.88 -20.22 -5.56
N ALA A 297 3.65 -19.18 -5.21
CA ALA A 297 3.74 -18.68 -3.84
C ALA A 297 2.42 -18.04 -3.35
N ILE A 298 1.74 -17.27 -4.21
CA ILE A 298 0.42 -16.69 -3.90
C ILE A 298 -0.60 -17.78 -3.64
N SER A 299 -0.72 -18.78 -4.53
CA SER A 299 -1.64 -19.91 -4.34
C SER A 299 -1.33 -20.75 -3.11
N ASN A 300 -0.05 -20.87 -2.70
CA ASN A 300 0.34 -21.52 -1.45
C ASN A 300 -0.22 -20.79 -0.21
N LEU A 301 -0.19 -19.45 -0.21
CA LEU A 301 -0.74 -18.65 0.88
C LEU A 301 -2.27 -18.75 0.96
N CYS A 302 -2.94 -18.99 -0.17
CA CYS A 302 -4.38 -19.22 -0.25
C CYS A 302 -4.83 -20.58 0.30
N MET A 303 -3.92 -21.54 0.52
CA MET A 303 -4.30 -22.87 1.00
C MET A 303 -4.95 -22.79 2.40
N PRO A 304 -6.15 -23.38 2.58
CA PRO A 304 -6.76 -23.52 3.89
C PRO A 304 -5.88 -24.34 4.83
N ARG A 305 -5.76 -23.91 6.09
CA ARG A 305 -5.09 -24.68 7.14
C ARG A 305 -6.11 -25.35 8.06
N ARG A 306 -5.62 -26.21 8.96
CA ARG A 306 -6.43 -26.82 10.03
C ARG A 306 -7.15 -25.79 10.91
N THR A 307 -6.64 -24.57 10.98
CA THR A 307 -7.23 -23.42 11.70
C THR A 307 -8.15 -22.56 10.84
N GLY A 308 -8.50 -23.00 9.63
CA GLY A 308 -9.27 -22.28 8.63
C GLY A 308 -8.41 -21.55 7.58
N ALA A 309 -9.08 -20.98 6.58
CA ALA A 309 -8.45 -20.16 5.55
C ALA A 309 -7.89 -18.85 6.14
N ARG A 310 -6.62 -18.57 5.79
CA ARG A 310 -5.90 -17.35 6.20
C ARG A 310 -6.24 -16.18 5.29
N VAL A 311 -6.26 -16.43 3.98
CA VAL A 311 -6.72 -15.49 2.95
C VAL A 311 -8.23 -15.65 2.83
N LYS A 312 -8.96 -14.54 3.01
CA LYS A 312 -10.43 -14.50 2.92
C LYS A 312 -10.92 -14.11 1.54
N THR A 313 -10.16 -13.28 0.84
CA THR A 313 -10.55 -12.73 -0.44
C THR A 313 -9.33 -12.44 -1.29
N VAL A 314 -9.44 -12.68 -2.58
CA VAL A 314 -8.52 -12.15 -3.59
C VAL A 314 -9.26 -11.09 -4.41
N ILE A 315 -8.65 -9.93 -4.57
CA ILE A 315 -9.09 -8.87 -5.50
C ILE A 315 -8.01 -8.78 -6.56
N THR A 316 -8.38 -8.96 -7.82
CA THR A 316 -7.45 -8.90 -8.94
C THR A 316 -7.89 -7.84 -9.94
N TYR A 317 -6.91 -7.09 -10.42
CA TYR A 317 -7.07 -6.12 -11.50
C TYR A 317 -6.71 -6.74 -12.85
N ASN A 318 -6.32 -8.02 -12.85
CA ASN A 318 -5.92 -8.75 -14.03
C ASN A 318 -7.15 -9.40 -14.69
N PHE A 319 -7.12 -9.47 -16.01
CA PHE A 319 -8.19 -10.07 -16.79
C PHE A 319 -8.06 -11.59 -16.92
N ASP A 320 -6.86 -12.14 -16.76
CA ASP A 320 -6.60 -13.56 -16.99
C ASP A 320 -7.12 -14.49 -15.89
N ASP A 321 -7.12 -15.80 -16.16
CA ASP A 321 -7.50 -16.88 -15.23
C ASP A 321 -6.29 -17.67 -14.68
N LEU A 322 -5.10 -17.06 -14.63
CA LEU A 322 -3.88 -17.79 -14.25
C LEU A 322 -3.88 -18.25 -12.79
N LEU A 323 -4.41 -17.43 -11.88
CA LEU A 323 -4.49 -17.80 -10.46
C LEU A 323 -5.49 -18.94 -10.26
N GLU A 324 -6.66 -18.86 -10.88
CA GLU A 324 -7.72 -19.87 -10.86
C GLU A 324 -7.20 -21.24 -11.25
N ARG A 325 -6.40 -21.30 -12.32
CA ARG A 325 -5.76 -22.55 -12.78
C ARG A 325 -4.84 -23.13 -11.72
N GLN A 326 -3.99 -22.30 -11.12
CA GLN A 326 -3.07 -22.75 -10.08
C GLN A 326 -3.82 -23.20 -8.81
N LEU A 327 -4.92 -22.53 -8.45
CA LEU A 327 -5.78 -22.92 -7.32
C LEU A 327 -6.49 -24.25 -7.61
N ALA A 328 -7.03 -24.44 -8.82
CA ALA A 328 -7.67 -25.66 -9.26
C ALA A 328 -6.70 -26.86 -9.22
N GLU A 329 -5.48 -26.69 -9.71
CA GLU A 329 -4.43 -27.72 -9.67
C GLU A 329 -4.10 -28.15 -8.24
N LYS A 330 -4.17 -27.22 -7.27
CA LYS A 330 -3.98 -27.49 -5.84
C LYS A 330 -5.25 -27.93 -5.11
N SER A 331 -6.35 -28.16 -5.84
CA SER A 331 -7.65 -28.55 -5.27
C SER A 331 -8.18 -27.54 -4.23
N ILE A 332 -7.87 -26.25 -4.42
CA ILE A 332 -8.41 -25.16 -3.61
C ILE A 332 -9.73 -24.71 -4.22
N GLN A 333 -10.81 -24.84 -3.45
CA GLN A 333 -12.14 -24.37 -3.86
C GLN A 333 -12.14 -22.84 -3.95
N HIS A 334 -12.60 -22.31 -5.08
CA HIS A 334 -12.59 -20.88 -5.37
C HIS A 334 -13.73 -20.51 -6.31
N HIS A 335 -14.08 -19.23 -6.31
CA HIS A 335 -15.15 -18.67 -7.13
C HIS A 335 -14.69 -17.34 -7.75
N SER A 336 -14.63 -17.25 -9.09
CA SER A 336 -14.31 -16.02 -9.79
C SER A 336 -15.55 -15.14 -9.90
N ILE A 337 -15.50 -13.93 -9.36
CA ILE A 337 -16.59 -12.97 -9.30
C ILE A 337 -16.27 -11.76 -10.18
N TYR A 338 -17.12 -11.52 -11.18
CA TYR A 338 -16.90 -10.46 -12.18
C TYR A 338 -18.17 -9.70 -12.56
N THR A 339 -19.30 -10.02 -11.91
CA THR A 339 -20.56 -9.27 -12.04
C THR A 339 -21.19 -8.96 -10.68
N GLU A 340 -22.17 -8.06 -10.69
CA GLU A 340 -22.93 -7.71 -9.49
C GLU A 340 -23.90 -8.83 -9.11
N ASN A 341 -24.08 -9.08 -7.80
CA ASN A 341 -25.03 -10.04 -7.22
C ASN A 341 -24.74 -11.52 -7.48
N GLU A 342 -23.49 -11.90 -7.75
CA GLU A 342 -23.08 -13.31 -7.74
C GLU A 342 -23.04 -13.88 -6.31
N ALA A 343 -23.61 -15.08 -6.15
CA ALA A 343 -23.55 -15.83 -4.91
C ALA A 343 -22.48 -16.92 -5.03
N PHE A 344 -21.70 -17.11 -3.97
CA PHE A 344 -20.66 -18.14 -3.88
C PHE A 344 -20.78 -18.89 -2.55
N ASP A 345 -20.18 -20.09 -2.48
CA ASP A 345 -20.20 -20.87 -1.25
C ASP A 345 -19.26 -20.24 -0.19
N PRO A 346 -19.67 -20.10 1.08
CA PRO A 346 -18.79 -19.57 2.13
C PRO A 346 -17.48 -20.33 2.33
N ASP A 347 -17.39 -21.59 1.90
CA ASP A 347 -16.18 -22.41 1.95
C ASP A 347 -15.25 -22.19 0.72
N GLU A 348 -15.73 -21.52 -0.33
CA GLU A 348 -14.93 -21.14 -1.50
C GLU A 348 -14.14 -19.86 -1.25
N LEU A 349 -12.94 -19.76 -1.83
CA LEU A 349 -12.18 -18.50 -1.89
C LEU A 349 -12.75 -17.58 -2.99
N PRO A 350 -13.37 -16.43 -2.67
CA PRO A 350 -13.82 -15.49 -3.67
C PRO A 350 -12.65 -14.73 -4.32
N ILE A 351 -12.66 -14.66 -5.65
CA ILE A 351 -11.68 -13.94 -6.48
C ILE A 351 -12.42 -12.85 -7.28
N TYR A 352 -12.34 -11.61 -6.83
CA TYR A 352 -13.02 -10.49 -7.46
C TYR A 352 -12.18 -9.87 -8.59
N HIS A 353 -12.67 -9.94 -9.82
CA HIS A 353 -12.08 -9.29 -10.99
C HIS A 353 -12.67 -7.89 -11.17
N VAL A 354 -12.14 -6.91 -10.45
CA VAL A 354 -12.71 -5.56 -10.37
C VAL A 354 -12.59 -4.77 -11.67
N HIS A 355 -11.71 -5.19 -12.58
CA HIS A 355 -11.53 -4.60 -13.91
C HIS A 355 -12.12 -5.43 -15.04
N GLY A 356 -12.66 -6.61 -14.75
CA GLY A 356 -13.22 -7.53 -15.73
C GLY A 356 -12.42 -8.83 -15.85
N PHE A 357 -13.03 -9.81 -16.53
CA PHE A 357 -12.51 -11.18 -16.58
C PHE A 357 -12.57 -11.76 -18.00
N LEU A 358 -11.42 -12.23 -18.48
CA LEU A 358 -11.14 -12.77 -19.81
C LEU A 358 -10.39 -14.12 -19.66
N PRO A 359 -11.05 -15.18 -19.18
CA PRO A 359 -10.44 -16.49 -19.07
C PRO A 359 -10.10 -17.06 -20.45
N GLN A 360 -8.95 -17.74 -20.61
CA GLN A 360 -8.63 -18.31 -21.93
C GLN A 360 -9.57 -19.45 -22.32
N ASN A 361 -10.17 -20.15 -21.35
CA ASN A 361 -11.25 -21.10 -21.63
C ASN A 361 -12.59 -20.54 -21.16
N SER A 362 -13.24 -19.75 -22.02
CA SER A 362 -14.52 -19.11 -21.74
C SER A 362 -15.68 -20.09 -21.47
N VAL A 363 -15.59 -21.35 -21.92
CA VAL A 363 -16.66 -22.36 -21.75
C VAL A 363 -16.79 -22.79 -20.28
N LYS A 364 -15.74 -22.61 -19.47
CA LYS A 364 -15.75 -22.96 -18.04
C LYS A 364 -16.53 -21.97 -17.17
N TYR A 365 -16.88 -20.81 -17.70
CA TYR A 365 -17.42 -19.70 -16.92
C TYR A 365 -18.72 -19.20 -17.54
N GLU A 366 -19.71 -18.94 -16.69
CA GLU A 366 -21.03 -18.49 -17.12
C GLU A 366 -21.16 -16.96 -17.04
N GLY A 367 -21.97 -16.34 -17.90
CA GLY A 367 -22.26 -14.91 -17.76
C GLY A 367 -21.09 -13.97 -18.07
N LEU A 368 -20.04 -14.43 -18.76
CA LEU A 368 -18.90 -13.60 -19.16
C LEU A 368 -19.31 -12.36 -19.97
N GLU A 369 -20.43 -12.41 -20.69
CA GLU A 369 -20.98 -11.26 -21.43
C GLU A 369 -21.45 -10.12 -20.53
N LYS A 370 -21.65 -10.37 -19.24
CA LYS A 370 -22.03 -9.38 -18.23
C LYS A 370 -20.82 -8.87 -17.44
N SER A 371 -19.62 -9.40 -17.69
CA SER A 371 -18.40 -8.98 -17.01
C SER A 371 -18.17 -7.48 -17.16
N THR A 372 -17.84 -6.80 -16.06
CA THR A 372 -17.53 -5.37 -16.08
C THR A 372 -16.16 -5.19 -16.74
N LEU A 373 -16.13 -4.94 -18.05
CA LEU A 373 -14.87 -4.69 -18.78
C LEU A 373 -14.44 -3.24 -18.63
N VAL A 374 -13.55 -3.00 -17.67
CA VAL A 374 -12.88 -1.71 -17.43
C VAL A 374 -11.71 -1.59 -18.39
N PHE A 375 -12.05 -1.53 -19.66
CA PHE A 375 -11.11 -1.64 -20.77
C PHE A 375 -10.75 -0.28 -21.38
N SER A 376 -11.59 0.74 -21.19
CA SER A 376 -11.39 2.07 -21.77
C SER A 376 -11.38 3.15 -20.70
N GLU A 377 -10.87 4.34 -21.04
CA GLU A 377 -10.89 5.52 -20.17
C GLU A 377 -12.30 5.76 -19.60
N GLU A 378 -13.35 5.56 -20.42
CA GLU A 378 -14.73 5.67 -19.98
C GLU A 378 -15.12 4.65 -18.91
N GLY A 379 -14.60 3.41 -18.99
CA GLY A 379 -14.84 2.39 -17.97
C GLY A 379 -14.22 2.79 -16.62
N TYR A 380 -13.00 3.32 -16.64
CA TYR A 380 -12.34 3.87 -15.46
C TYR A 380 -13.11 5.06 -14.89
N HIS A 381 -13.53 6.01 -15.74
CA HIS A 381 -14.33 7.18 -15.32
C HIS A 381 -15.67 6.78 -14.73
N GLN A 382 -16.34 5.76 -15.29
CA GLN A 382 -17.62 5.26 -14.79
C GLN A 382 -17.47 4.70 -13.38
N ILE A 383 -16.50 3.82 -13.15
CA ILE A 383 -16.23 3.26 -11.81
C ILE A 383 -15.76 4.34 -10.84
N TYR A 384 -14.94 5.28 -11.30
CA TYR A 384 -14.45 6.35 -10.46
C TYR A 384 -15.57 7.29 -9.99
N THR A 385 -16.54 7.58 -10.88
CA THR A 385 -17.67 8.48 -10.60
C THR A 385 -18.76 7.78 -9.79
N ASP A 386 -19.00 6.49 -10.02
CA ASP A 386 -20.00 5.72 -9.30
C ASP A 386 -19.44 5.15 -7.99
N ALA A 387 -19.65 5.89 -6.90
CA ALA A 387 -19.23 5.48 -5.57
C ALA A 387 -19.88 4.16 -5.08
N TYR A 388 -21.05 3.80 -5.60
CA TYR A 388 -21.79 2.59 -5.21
C TYR A 388 -21.57 1.41 -6.15
N HIS A 389 -20.72 1.56 -7.15
CA HIS A 389 -20.34 0.46 -8.02
C HIS A 389 -19.81 -0.72 -7.19
N TRP A 390 -20.28 -1.94 -7.46
CA TRP A 390 -20.00 -3.14 -6.66
C TRP A 390 -18.49 -3.35 -6.43
N SER A 391 -17.67 -3.07 -7.45
CA SER A 391 -16.22 -3.20 -7.39
C SER A 391 -15.57 -2.23 -6.39
N ASN A 392 -16.12 -1.01 -6.22
CA ASN A 392 -15.67 -0.07 -5.21
C ASN A 392 -16.08 -0.52 -3.81
N LEU A 393 -17.32 -1.01 -3.67
CA LEU A 393 -17.85 -1.48 -2.39
C LEU A 393 -17.08 -2.69 -1.84
N VAL A 394 -16.79 -3.68 -2.68
CA VAL A 394 -16.02 -4.87 -2.27
C VAL A 394 -14.58 -4.52 -1.90
N GLN A 395 -13.94 -3.62 -2.65
CA GLN A 395 -12.59 -3.14 -2.33
C GLN A 395 -12.59 -2.39 -0.99
N LEU A 396 -13.54 -1.46 -0.78
CA LEU A 396 -13.66 -0.72 0.49
C LEU A 396 -13.94 -1.63 1.67
N ALA A 397 -14.82 -2.63 1.52
CA ALA A 397 -15.11 -3.59 2.57
C ALA A 397 -13.83 -4.33 2.99
N ASN A 398 -13.07 -4.84 2.01
CA ASN A 398 -11.81 -5.53 2.28
C ASN A 398 -10.74 -4.61 2.88
N LEU A 399 -10.61 -3.37 2.42
CA LEU A 399 -9.67 -2.39 2.98
C LEU A 399 -10.03 -1.98 4.42
N ARG A 400 -11.32 -1.94 4.77
CA ARG A 400 -11.76 -1.60 6.13
C ARG A 400 -11.67 -2.78 7.11
N GLU A 401 -11.98 -3.98 6.66
CA GLU A 401 -12.12 -5.14 7.55
C GLU A 401 -10.84 -5.95 7.64
N ASN A 402 -10.11 -6.11 6.53
CA ASN A 402 -8.95 -6.99 6.43
C ASN A 402 -7.63 -6.20 6.38
N ASN A 403 -6.53 -6.89 6.67
CA ASN A 403 -5.21 -6.42 6.28
C ASN A 403 -4.98 -6.86 4.83
N CYS A 404 -4.45 -5.96 3.99
CA CYS A 404 -4.36 -6.23 2.56
C CYS A 404 -2.91 -6.29 2.11
N LEU A 405 -2.59 -7.25 1.25
CA LEU A 405 -1.28 -7.35 0.61
C LEU A 405 -1.40 -7.13 -0.89
N MET A 406 -0.72 -6.09 -1.35
CA MET A 406 -0.71 -5.65 -2.73
C MET A 406 0.55 -6.18 -3.43
N ILE A 407 0.35 -6.96 -4.49
CA ILE A 407 1.40 -7.65 -5.22
C ILE A 407 1.24 -7.33 -6.71
N GLY A 408 2.32 -6.92 -7.37
CA GLY A 408 2.29 -6.59 -8.80
C GLY A 408 1.49 -5.34 -9.16
N LEU A 409 1.20 -4.48 -8.18
CA LEU A 409 0.52 -3.19 -8.37
C LEU A 409 1.54 -2.05 -8.37
N SER A 410 1.41 -1.12 -9.31
CA SER A 410 2.23 0.10 -9.37
C SER A 410 1.85 1.14 -8.31
N MET A 411 0.66 0.99 -7.68
CA MET A 411 0.06 1.96 -6.76
C MET A 411 -0.18 3.34 -7.41
N THR A 412 -0.27 3.40 -8.73
CA THR A 412 -0.54 4.63 -9.50
C THR A 412 -2.01 4.78 -9.88
N ASP A 413 -2.83 3.73 -9.69
CA ASP A 413 -4.25 3.75 -10.00
C ASP A 413 -5.01 4.79 -9.14
N PRO A 414 -5.63 5.82 -9.75
CA PRO A 414 -6.34 6.86 -9.00
C PRO A 414 -7.53 6.34 -8.19
N ASN A 415 -8.24 5.33 -8.68
CA ASN A 415 -9.38 4.75 -7.97
C ASN A 415 -8.89 4.00 -6.72
N LEU A 416 -7.88 3.13 -6.83
CA LEU A 416 -7.32 2.44 -5.67
C LEU A 416 -6.81 3.44 -4.62
N ARG A 417 -6.08 4.49 -5.03
CA ARG A 417 -5.60 5.52 -4.09
C ARG A 417 -6.74 6.26 -3.39
N ARG A 418 -7.82 6.57 -4.11
CA ARG A 418 -9.05 7.15 -3.54
C ARG A 418 -9.69 6.22 -2.51
N LEU A 419 -9.83 4.92 -2.83
CA LEU A 419 -10.41 3.95 -1.91
C LEU A 419 -9.54 3.75 -0.66
N LEU A 420 -8.21 3.75 -0.82
CA LEU A 420 -7.27 3.71 0.30
C LEU A 420 -7.41 4.92 1.21
N ASP A 421 -7.42 6.13 0.65
CA ASP A 421 -7.64 7.37 1.39
C ASP A 421 -8.95 7.33 2.20
N ILE A 422 -10.04 6.87 1.59
CA ILE A 422 -11.33 6.68 2.27
C ILE A 422 -11.23 5.64 3.38
N SER A 423 -10.59 4.49 3.12
CA SER A 423 -10.51 3.37 4.05
C SER A 423 -9.61 3.67 5.25
N ALA A 424 -8.59 4.50 5.05
CA ALA A 424 -7.61 4.81 6.06
C ALA A 424 -8.14 5.86 7.07
N ARG A 425 -9.31 6.45 6.80
CA ARG A 425 -9.95 7.40 7.71
C ARG A 425 -10.16 6.81 9.10
N ASN A 426 -9.76 7.57 10.13
CA ASN A 426 -9.79 7.17 11.55
C ASN A 426 -8.93 5.94 11.90
N ILE A 427 -7.92 5.61 11.09
CA ILE A 427 -6.95 4.55 11.40
C ILE A 427 -5.62 5.17 11.83
N ASP A 428 -5.20 4.87 13.05
CA ASP A 428 -3.96 5.40 13.65
C ASP A 428 -2.67 4.69 13.14
N ARG A 429 -2.79 3.73 12.21
CA ARG A 429 -1.63 2.95 11.69
C ARG A 429 -1.89 2.37 10.30
N PRO A 430 -0.84 2.18 9.49
CA PRO A 430 -0.98 1.42 8.27
C PRO A 430 -1.36 -0.03 8.59
N ARG A 431 -2.31 -0.58 7.84
CA ARG A 431 -2.80 -1.96 7.96
C ARG A 431 -2.46 -2.80 6.74
N HIS A 432 -2.21 -2.14 5.63
CA HIS A 432 -1.96 -2.78 4.34
C HIS A 432 -0.47 -2.78 4.04
N TYR A 433 -0.06 -3.67 3.16
CA TYR A 433 1.31 -3.86 2.75
C TYR A 433 1.38 -3.86 1.23
N ALA A 434 2.38 -3.22 0.65
CA ALA A 434 2.59 -3.22 -0.80
C ALA A 434 4.05 -3.54 -1.11
N PHE A 435 4.27 -4.51 -2.00
CA PHE A 435 5.59 -4.74 -2.57
C PHE A 435 5.90 -3.66 -3.61
N MET A 436 6.96 -2.89 -3.40
CA MET A 436 7.43 -1.90 -4.37
C MET A 436 8.91 -2.12 -4.70
N LYS A 437 9.26 -1.96 -5.98
CA LYS A 437 10.64 -2.10 -6.43
C LYS A 437 11.45 -0.89 -5.97
N ARG A 438 12.56 -1.14 -5.28
CA ARG A 438 13.50 -0.10 -4.85
C ARG A 438 14.42 0.25 -6.02
N LEU A 439 14.59 1.54 -6.30
CA LEU A 439 15.51 2.00 -7.35
C LEU A 439 16.95 1.88 -6.83
N SER A 440 17.77 1.08 -7.51
CA SER A 440 19.20 1.03 -7.24
C SER A 440 19.93 2.18 -7.93
N ILE A 441 21.07 2.59 -7.38
CA ILE A 441 21.93 3.59 -8.02
C ILE A 441 22.37 3.14 -9.41
N ASP A 442 22.58 1.83 -9.60
CA ASP A 442 22.93 1.26 -10.90
C ASP A 442 21.84 1.46 -11.94
N ASN A 443 20.58 1.20 -11.58
CA ASN A 443 19.45 1.35 -12.49
C ASN A 443 19.09 2.82 -12.75
N PHE A 444 19.40 3.71 -11.80
CA PHE A 444 19.05 5.13 -11.88
C PHE A 444 20.12 5.96 -12.60
N ALA A 445 21.39 5.78 -12.25
CA ALA A 445 22.48 6.60 -12.77
C ALA A 445 23.09 6.06 -14.05
N PHE A 446 22.78 4.81 -14.45
CA PHE A 446 23.40 4.17 -15.60
C PHE A 446 22.38 3.47 -16.51
N SER A 447 22.71 3.39 -17.80
CA SER A 447 22.03 2.51 -18.76
C SER A 447 23.04 1.64 -19.47
N ASN A 448 22.66 0.41 -19.80
CA ASN A 448 23.46 -0.44 -20.68
C ASN A 448 23.03 -0.21 -22.13
N ASN A 449 23.97 0.20 -22.98
CA ASN A 449 23.77 0.25 -24.42
C ASN A 449 24.95 -0.47 -25.10
N ASN A 450 24.68 -1.55 -25.83
CA ASN A 450 25.69 -2.36 -26.52
C ASN A 450 26.94 -2.70 -25.67
N ASN A 451 26.74 -3.24 -24.46
CA ASN A 451 27.80 -3.59 -23.48
C ASN A 451 28.65 -2.43 -22.94
N ALA A 452 28.28 -1.17 -23.22
CA ALA A 452 28.86 0.01 -22.56
C ALA A 452 27.90 0.52 -21.48
N LYS A 453 28.42 0.67 -20.25
CA LYS A 453 27.70 1.30 -19.13
C LYS A 453 27.79 2.82 -19.29
N ILE A 454 26.70 3.45 -19.72
CA ILE A 454 26.62 4.90 -19.92
C ILE A 454 26.13 5.53 -18.62
N GLN A 455 26.92 6.46 -18.07
CA GLN A 455 26.55 7.23 -16.88
C GLN A 455 25.71 8.45 -17.28
N HIS A 456 24.48 8.53 -16.78
CA HIS A 456 23.58 9.67 -17.00
C HIS A 456 23.72 10.72 -15.91
N VAL A 457 24.06 10.31 -14.68
CA VAL A 457 24.17 11.21 -13.53
C VAL A 457 25.61 11.31 -13.07
N LYS A 458 26.24 12.47 -13.25
CA LYS A 458 27.65 12.72 -12.89
C LYS A 458 27.91 12.65 -11.39
N ASN A 459 27.03 13.25 -10.59
CA ASN A 459 27.14 13.27 -9.13
C ASN A 459 26.45 12.05 -8.52
N ILE A 460 27.17 10.93 -8.43
CA ILE A 460 26.65 9.67 -7.88
C ILE A 460 26.25 9.81 -6.41
N SER A 461 27.08 10.46 -5.59
CA SER A 461 26.77 10.68 -4.17
C SER A 461 25.48 11.49 -3.98
N GLY A 462 25.29 12.55 -4.77
CA GLY A 462 24.04 13.31 -4.77
C GLY A 462 22.84 12.51 -5.28
N ALA A 463 23.04 11.59 -6.22
CA ALA A 463 22.00 10.70 -6.72
C ALA A 463 21.59 9.66 -5.66
N GLU A 464 22.54 9.09 -4.92
CA GLU A 464 22.26 8.20 -3.79
C GLU A 464 21.47 8.91 -2.69
N GLU A 465 21.88 10.12 -2.33
CA GLU A 465 21.15 10.94 -1.36
C GLU A 465 19.73 11.25 -1.85
N PHE A 466 19.57 11.62 -3.12
CA PHE A 466 18.26 11.82 -3.74
C PHE A 466 17.39 10.56 -3.69
N LEU A 467 17.92 9.39 -4.05
CA LEU A 467 17.18 8.12 -4.04
C LEU A 467 16.75 7.75 -2.62
N ASN A 468 17.63 7.91 -1.64
CA ASN A 468 17.28 7.68 -0.23
C ASN A 468 16.14 8.59 0.22
N ARG A 469 16.18 9.88 -0.14
CA ARG A 469 15.08 10.83 0.11
C ARG A 469 13.80 10.46 -0.63
N HIS A 470 13.90 10.03 -1.88
CA HIS A 470 12.78 9.62 -2.72
C HIS A 470 12.06 8.39 -2.15
N HIS A 471 12.81 7.35 -1.74
CA HIS A 471 12.21 6.16 -1.13
C HIS A 471 11.52 6.49 0.19
N LYS A 472 12.17 7.27 1.06
CA LYS A 472 11.59 7.73 2.34
C LYS A 472 10.31 8.56 2.11
N LEU A 473 10.30 9.44 1.10
CA LEU A 473 9.11 10.21 0.74
C LEU A 473 7.96 9.30 0.27
N ASN A 474 8.25 8.31 -0.57
CA ASN A 474 7.24 7.36 -1.04
C ASN A 474 6.65 6.55 0.12
N GLU A 475 7.48 6.14 1.08
CA GLU A 475 7.00 5.46 2.29
C GLU A 475 6.03 6.34 3.08
N GLU A 476 6.35 7.61 3.30
CA GLU A 476 5.47 8.53 4.03
C GLU A 476 4.14 8.77 3.29
N ILE A 477 4.18 8.94 1.96
CA ILE A 477 2.96 9.09 1.15
C ILE A 477 2.07 7.85 1.22
N MET A 478 2.66 6.65 1.07
CA MET A 478 1.88 5.40 1.14
C MET A 478 1.33 5.16 2.54
N LYS A 479 2.07 5.57 3.56
CA LYS A 479 1.67 5.44 4.96
C LYS A 479 0.50 6.36 5.32
N GLU A 480 0.39 7.54 4.68
CA GLU A 480 -0.83 8.37 4.74
C GLU A 480 -2.04 7.69 4.11
N LEU A 481 -1.84 6.80 3.13
CA LEU A 481 -2.87 5.95 2.55
C LEU A 481 -3.12 4.66 3.34
N GLY A 482 -2.50 4.51 4.52
CA GLY A 482 -2.64 3.30 5.35
C GLY A 482 -1.84 2.09 4.86
N VAL A 483 -0.85 2.29 3.98
CA VAL A 483 -0.04 1.23 3.36
C VAL A 483 1.43 1.31 3.79
N SER A 484 2.01 0.19 4.21
CA SER A 484 3.44 0.05 4.44
C SER A 484 4.14 -0.57 3.23
N ILE A 485 5.22 0.06 2.76
CA ILE A 485 6.00 -0.45 1.63
C ILE A 485 6.98 -1.52 2.09
N ILE A 486 6.96 -2.67 1.41
CA ILE A 486 7.98 -3.71 1.48
C ILE A 486 8.83 -3.59 0.21
N TRP A 487 10.03 -3.03 0.37
CA TRP A 487 10.96 -2.85 -0.74
C TRP A 487 11.55 -4.18 -1.22
N TYR A 488 11.74 -4.33 -2.53
CA TYR A 488 12.53 -5.42 -3.12
C TYR A 488 13.45 -4.88 -4.22
N ALA A 489 14.59 -5.52 -4.47
CA ALA A 489 15.50 -5.15 -5.54
C ALA A 489 15.26 -5.98 -6.81
N SER A 490 15.01 -7.28 -6.65
CA SER A 490 14.65 -8.23 -7.70
C SER A 490 13.22 -8.75 -7.54
N TYR A 491 12.55 -9.04 -8.66
CA TYR A 491 11.22 -9.64 -8.65
C TYR A 491 11.22 -11.06 -8.04
N ASP A 492 12.36 -11.75 -8.10
CA ASP A 492 12.53 -13.11 -7.55
C ASP A 492 12.51 -13.14 -6.02
N GLU A 493 12.72 -12.00 -5.35
CA GLU A 493 12.63 -11.90 -3.89
C GLU A 493 11.17 -12.01 -3.40
N ILE A 494 10.19 -11.61 -4.22
CA ILE A 494 8.79 -11.61 -3.80
C ILE A 494 8.31 -13.05 -3.47
N PRO A 495 8.46 -14.06 -4.36
CA PRO A 495 8.16 -15.44 -4.03
C PRO A 495 8.85 -15.94 -2.74
N GLU A 496 10.13 -15.61 -2.54
CA GLU A 496 10.88 -16.03 -1.35
C GLU A 496 10.28 -15.45 -0.06
N ILE A 497 9.94 -14.16 -0.06
CA ILE A 497 9.30 -13.49 1.06
C ILE A 497 7.91 -14.10 1.34
N LEU A 498 7.11 -14.35 0.30
CA LEU A 498 5.79 -14.99 0.45
C LEU A 498 5.89 -16.39 1.04
N ASN A 499 6.91 -17.16 0.63
CA ASN A 499 7.18 -18.49 1.19
C ASN A 499 7.59 -18.41 2.67
N LYS A 500 8.38 -17.41 3.08
CA LYS A 500 8.74 -17.16 4.50
C LYS A 500 7.52 -16.78 5.36
N ILE A 501 6.56 -16.07 4.78
CA ILE A 501 5.28 -15.75 5.45
C ILE A 501 4.44 -17.02 5.61
N ASN A 502 4.47 -17.91 4.62
CA ASN A 502 3.74 -19.18 4.66
C ASN A 502 4.41 -20.25 5.54
N SER A 503 5.72 -20.21 5.77
CA SER A 503 6.37 -21.14 6.70
C SER A 503 5.98 -20.86 8.14
#